data_AF-A0A085LH78-F1
#
_entry.id   AF-A0A085LH78-F1
#
_cell.length_a   1.000
_cell.length_b   1.000
_cell.length_c   1.000
_cell.angle_alpha   90.00
_cell.angle_beta   90.00
_cell.angle_gamma   90.00
#
_symmetry.space_group_name_H-M   'P 1'
#
loop_
_entity.id
_entity.type
_entity.pdbx_description
1 polymer ?
#
loop_
_entity_poly.entity_id
_entity_poly.type
_entity_poly.pdbx_seq_one_letter_code
_entity_poly.pdbx_strand_id
1 'polypeptide(L)'
;MQGRHGAFAHGEVSARATRLTELWERRWPGVEPLGHVLRVEHPDRWVRFHGLPESKRCAENATDDGEIMRRHRTVLHELLGSADSRAFHGVYVVGVDWDWRDLAAGWTKRRLPGAWPWRSSTPDGDDAPHYFWVSDRSPQEIDALLLGAADDQCHLVIGAHDLSWLYCPYDGGADVLLPTEAERDTLRERHTDWLSSHPGGL
;
A
#
# COMPACT_ATOMS: atom_id res chain seq x y z
N MET A 1 10.35 -8.48 -21.85
CA MET A 1 8.93 -8.09 -21.93
C MET A 1 8.11 -9.32 -22.30
N GLN A 2 7.32 -9.86 -21.36
CA GLN A 2 6.06 -10.61 -21.57
C GLN A 2 5.50 -11.04 -20.20
N GLY A 3 5.12 -10.06 -19.38
CA GLY A 3 4.26 -10.30 -18.21
C GLY A 3 2.83 -10.52 -18.69
N ARG A 4 2.53 -11.69 -19.25
CA ARG A 4 1.13 -12.15 -19.42
C ARG A 4 0.55 -12.64 -18.08
N HIS A 5 1.44 -12.86 -17.11
CA HIS A 5 1.20 -13.22 -15.72
C HIS A 5 1.94 -12.19 -14.84
N GLY A 6 1.56 -12.05 -13.57
CA GLY A 6 2.19 -11.11 -12.62
C GLY A 6 3.70 -11.29 -12.44
N ALA A 7 4.25 -12.43 -12.85
CA ALA A 7 5.66 -12.77 -12.76
C ALA A 7 6.54 -12.09 -13.83
N PHE A 8 7.80 -11.83 -13.46
CA PHE A 8 8.86 -11.40 -14.38
C PHE A 8 10.23 -11.97 -13.98
N ALA A 9 11.10 -12.24 -14.97
CA ALA A 9 12.41 -12.84 -14.68
C ALA A 9 13.38 -11.86 -13.99
N HIS A 10 13.37 -10.59 -14.41
CA HIS A 10 14.23 -9.56 -13.88
C HIS A 10 13.46 -8.26 -13.73
N GLY A 11 13.75 -7.53 -12.64
CA GLY A 11 13.34 -6.15 -12.49
C GLY A 11 13.91 -5.28 -13.61
N GLU A 12 13.31 -4.11 -13.80
CA GLU A 12 13.79 -3.15 -14.77
C GLU A 12 15.18 -2.63 -14.38
N VAL A 13 16.10 -2.62 -15.34
CA VAL A 13 17.43 -2.03 -15.18
C VAL A 13 17.41 -0.62 -15.77
N SER A 14 17.14 0.36 -14.92
CA SER A 14 17.06 1.77 -15.32
C SER A 14 17.38 2.72 -14.17
N ALA A 15 17.67 3.99 -14.48
CA ALA A 15 17.93 5.00 -13.46
C ALA A 15 16.75 5.21 -12.51
N ARG A 16 15.50 5.06 -12.98
CA ARG A 16 14.31 5.17 -12.12
C ARG A 16 14.21 3.99 -11.15
N ALA A 17 14.54 2.78 -11.60
CA ALA A 17 14.54 1.59 -10.74
C ALA A 17 15.65 1.69 -9.68
N THR A 18 16.87 2.07 -10.07
CA THR A 18 17.98 2.31 -9.13
C THR A 18 17.60 3.36 -8.09
N ARG A 19 17.07 4.51 -8.51
CA ARG A 19 16.67 5.59 -7.61
C ARG A 19 15.60 5.15 -6.61
N LEU A 20 14.59 4.40 -7.06
CA LEU A 20 13.54 3.91 -6.17
C LEU A 20 14.10 2.89 -5.17
N THR A 21 14.95 1.97 -5.61
CA THR A 21 15.63 1.02 -4.70
C THR A 21 16.44 1.73 -3.64
N GLU A 22 17.30 2.67 -4.02
CA GLU A 22 18.11 3.42 -3.06
C GLU A 22 17.24 4.26 -2.10
N LEU A 23 16.14 4.83 -2.59
CA LEU A 23 15.21 5.58 -1.74
C LEU A 23 14.49 4.66 -0.75
N TRP A 24 14.03 3.50 -1.21
CA TRP A 24 13.40 2.50 -0.38
C TRP A 24 14.35 2.04 0.73
N GLU A 25 15.57 1.63 0.39
CA GLU A 25 16.56 1.18 1.38
C GLU A 25 16.96 2.27 2.38
N ARG A 26 16.86 3.56 2.01
CA ARG A 26 17.10 4.66 2.97
C ARG A 26 15.93 4.88 3.94
N ARG A 27 14.69 4.63 3.52
CA ARG A 27 13.48 4.96 4.30
C ARG A 27 12.87 3.77 5.04
N TRP A 28 13.03 2.58 4.45
CA TRP A 28 12.45 1.30 4.87
C TRP A 28 13.50 0.17 4.68
N PRO A 29 14.65 0.28 5.37
CA PRO A 29 15.83 -0.56 5.11
C PRO A 29 15.56 -2.04 5.34
N GLY A 30 15.86 -2.89 4.34
CA GLY A 30 15.76 -4.34 4.48
C GLY A 30 14.34 -4.90 4.62
N VAL A 31 13.30 -4.07 4.43
CA VAL A 31 11.90 -4.49 4.52
C VAL A 31 11.28 -4.58 3.13
N GLU A 32 10.48 -5.62 2.89
CA GLU A 32 9.73 -5.76 1.65
C GLU A 32 8.49 -4.85 1.61
N PRO A 33 8.05 -4.36 0.43
CA PRO A 33 6.86 -3.53 0.27
C PRO A 33 5.59 -4.38 0.41
N LEU A 34 5.42 -5.00 1.58
CA LEU A 34 4.32 -5.85 1.99
C LEU A 34 3.76 -5.27 3.28
N GLY A 35 2.50 -4.82 3.26
CA GLY A 35 1.90 -4.15 4.43
C GLY A 35 1.99 -4.96 5.72
N HIS A 36 1.79 -6.28 5.63
CA HIS A 36 1.86 -7.17 6.78
C HIS A 36 3.28 -7.38 7.34
N VAL A 37 4.33 -7.21 6.52
CA VAL A 37 5.74 -7.23 6.97
C VAL A 37 6.09 -5.87 7.55
N LEU A 38 5.75 -4.79 6.85
CA LEU A 38 6.00 -3.40 7.25
C LEU A 38 5.48 -3.10 8.66
N ARG A 39 4.26 -3.54 9.00
CA ARG A 39 3.68 -3.32 10.33
C ARG A 39 4.42 -4.06 11.46
N VAL A 40 5.07 -5.19 11.16
CA VAL A 40 5.81 -5.99 12.14
C VAL A 40 7.18 -5.40 12.37
N GLU A 41 7.85 -4.94 11.31
CA GLU A 41 9.19 -4.36 11.37
C GLU A 41 9.20 -2.91 11.88
N HIS A 42 8.07 -2.20 11.78
CA HIS A 42 7.94 -0.80 12.19
C HIS A 42 6.71 -0.52 13.06
N PRO A 43 6.52 -1.22 14.20
CA PRO A 43 5.31 -1.12 15.01
C PRO A 43 5.09 0.27 15.62
N ASP A 44 6.18 0.98 15.97
CA ASP A 44 6.11 2.31 16.59
C ASP A 44 5.66 3.41 15.61
N ARG A 45 5.82 3.16 14.31
CA ARG A 45 5.48 4.09 13.21
C ARG A 45 4.17 3.72 12.52
N TRP A 46 3.54 2.63 12.95
CA TRP A 46 2.38 2.03 12.32
C TRP A 46 1.07 2.37 13.06
N VAL A 47 0.01 2.56 12.28
CA VAL A 47 -1.38 2.63 12.75
C VAL A 47 -2.31 1.97 11.73
N ARG A 48 -3.35 1.30 12.22
CA ARG A 48 -4.43 0.72 11.41
C ARG A 48 -5.71 1.54 11.53
N PHE A 49 -6.39 1.74 10.40
CA PHE A 49 -7.74 2.29 10.35
C PHE A 49 -8.68 1.33 9.65
N HIS A 50 -9.86 1.08 10.24
CA HIS A 50 -10.90 0.27 9.62
C HIS A 50 -11.62 1.04 8.52
N GLY A 51 -11.92 0.35 7.42
CA GLY A 51 -12.68 0.90 6.29
C GLY A 51 -14.14 1.16 6.62
N LEU A 52 -14.72 0.41 7.57
CA LEU A 52 -16.09 0.56 8.01
C LEU A 52 -16.19 0.69 9.55
N PRO A 53 -17.31 1.23 10.07
CA PRO A 53 -17.60 1.22 11.50
C PRO A 53 -17.59 -0.20 12.09
N GLU A 54 -17.39 -0.29 13.40
CA GLU A 54 -17.49 -1.55 14.17
C GLU A 54 -16.54 -2.66 13.68
N SER A 55 -15.47 -2.29 12.96
CA SER A 55 -14.52 -3.23 12.36
C SER A 55 -15.15 -4.18 11.33
N LYS A 56 -16.30 -3.81 10.75
CA LYS A 56 -16.87 -4.53 9.59
C LYS A 56 -15.85 -4.55 8.46
N ARG A 57 -15.66 -5.72 7.83
CA ARG A 57 -14.65 -5.90 6.78
C ARG A 57 -15.19 -5.55 5.40
N CYS A 58 -16.23 -6.26 4.99
CA CYS A 58 -16.73 -6.20 3.62
C CYS A 58 -17.92 -5.26 3.49
N ALA A 59 -18.03 -4.58 2.35
CA ALA A 59 -19.22 -3.83 1.98
C ALA A 59 -20.37 -4.76 1.63
N GLU A 60 -21.59 -4.38 2.01
CA GLU A 60 -22.83 -5.10 1.67
C GLU A 60 -23.72 -4.28 0.72
N ASN A 61 -23.44 -2.99 0.59
CA ASN A 61 -24.25 -2.06 -0.19
C ASN A 61 -23.44 -0.81 -0.57
N ALA A 62 -23.98 0.01 -1.47
CA ALA A 62 -23.33 1.21 -1.97
C ALA A 62 -23.03 2.28 -0.89
N THR A 63 -23.74 2.26 0.25
CA THR A 63 -23.44 3.14 1.38
C THR A 63 -22.12 2.73 2.05
N ASP A 64 -21.90 1.42 2.19
CA ASP A 64 -20.64 0.89 2.73
C ASP A 64 -19.46 1.25 1.79
N ASP A 65 -19.63 1.08 0.47
CA ASP A 65 -18.62 1.48 -0.53
C ASP A 65 -18.28 2.97 -0.40
N GLY A 66 -19.31 3.81 -0.20
CA GLY A 66 -19.16 5.24 0.01
C GLY A 66 -18.37 5.58 1.26
N GLU A 67 -18.61 4.88 2.37
CA GLU A 67 -17.91 5.08 3.63
C GLU A 67 -16.44 4.60 3.57
N ILE A 68 -16.20 3.42 2.98
CA ILE A 68 -14.84 2.91 2.71
C ILE A 68 -14.04 3.94 1.93
N MET A 69 -14.59 4.41 0.81
CA MET A 69 -13.93 5.40 -0.03
C MET A 69 -13.72 6.73 0.71
N ARG A 70 -14.69 7.16 1.51
CA ARG A 70 -14.57 8.38 2.32
C ARG A 70 -13.38 8.27 3.29
N ARG A 71 -13.27 7.18 4.05
CA ARG A 71 -12.17 6.98 5.01
C ARG A 71 -10.81 6.89 4.32
N HIS A 72 -10.69 6.13 3.23
CA HIS A 72 -9.44 6.06 2.47
C HIS A 72 -8.99 7.45 2.01
N ARG A 73 -9.90 8.23 1.40
CA ARG A 73 -9.60 9.58 0.92
C ARG A 73 -9.27 10.55 2.04
N THR A 74 -9.93 10.46 3.20
CA THR A 74 -9.61 11.31 4.35
C THR A 74 -8.17 11.09 4.79
N VAL A 75 -7.76 9.83 5.01
CA VAL A 75 -6.39 9.53 5.45
C VAL A 75 -5.37 9.94 4.38
N LEU A 76 -5.60 9.59 3.11
CA LEU A 76 -4.70 9.97 2.02
C LEU A 76 -4.57 11.49 1.85
N HIS A 77 -5.66 12.24 1.97
CA HIS A 77 -5.64 13.70 1.90
C HIS A 77 -4.77 14.31 3.01
N GLU A 78 -4.84 13.77 4.22
CA GLU A 78 -3.98 14.23 5.33
C GLU A 78 -2.51 13.88 5.10
N LEU A 79 -2.21 12.68 4.60
CA LEU A 79 -0.85 12.25 4.27
C LEU A 79 -0.24 13.13 3.17
N LEU A 80 -0.98 13.38 2.09
CA LEU A 80 -0.60 14.27 1.00
C LEU A 80 -0.50 15.74 1.44
N GLY A 81 -1.29 16.13 2.43
CA GLY A 81 -1.30 17.46 3.02
C GLY A 81 -0.17 17.73 4.01
N SER A 82 0.68 16.75 4.34
CA SER A 82 1.87 16.94 5.19
C SER A 82 2.88 17.88 4.53
N ALA A 83 3.65 18.63 5.33
CA ALA A 83 4.56 19.67 4.84
C ALA A 83 5.55 19.13 3.78
N ASP A 84 6.04 17.90 3.96
CA ASP A 84 6.99 17.24 3.06
C ASP A 84 6.33 16.72 1.77
N SER A 85 5.03 16.40 1.81
CA SER A 85 4.31 15.82 0.66
C SER A 85 3.73 16.86 -0.30
N ARG A 86 3.51 18.10 0.15
CA ARG A 86 2.94 19.20 -0.68
C ARG A 86 3.81 19.58 -1.88
N ALA A 87 5.10 19.24 -1.84
CA ALA A 87 6.03 19.47 -2.95
C ALA A 87 5.86 18.45 -4.10
N PHE A 88 5.12 17.37 -3.89
CA PHE A 88 4.98 16.27 -4.82
C PHE A 88 3.55 16.18 -5.35
N HIS A 89 3.41 16.08 -6.68
CA HIS A 89 2.10 16.03 -7.36
C HIS A 89 1.56 14.60 -7.56
N GLY A 90 2.23 13.59 -7.00
CA GLY A 90 1.92 12.17 -7.24
C GLY A 90 2.34 11.26 -6.10
N VAL A 91 2.04 9.98 -6.28
CA VAL A 91 2.39 8.88 -5.37
C VAL A 91 3.02 7.75 -6.15
N TYR A 92 3.90 7.01 -5.48
CA TYR A 92 4.25 5.67 -5.93
C TYR A 92 3.15 4.70 -5.54
N VAL A 93 2.72 3.89 -6.49
CA VAL A 93 1.91 2.70 -6.24
C VAL A 93 2.75 1.48 -6.57
N VAL A 94 3.08 0.72 -5.53
CA VAL A 94 3.73 -0.58 -5.61
C VAL A 94 2.63 -1.64 -5.53
N GLY A 95 2.31 -2.24 -6.66
CA GLY A 95 1.48 -3.43 -6.70
C GLY A 95 2.31 -4.68 -6.48
N VAL A 96 1.81 -5.58 -5.66
CA VAL A 96 2.42 -6.88 -5.46
C VAL A 96 1.72 -7.88 -6.37
N ASP A 97 2.46 -8.83 -6.93
CA ASP A 97 1.92 -9.96 -7.67
C ASP A 97 2.64 -11.27 -7.28
N TRP A 98 2.02 -12.42 -7.53
CA TRP A 98 2.44 -13.74 -7.06
C TRP A 98 2.89 -14.59 -8.24
N ASP A 99 3.60 -15.68 -7.96
CA ASP A 99 3.96 -16.66 -9.00
C ASP A 99 2.74 -17.23 -9.73
N TRP A 100 2.93 -17.69 -10.96
CA TRP A 100 1.88 -18.17 -11.87
C TRP A 100 1.10 -19.39 -11.35
N ARG A 101 1.56 -20.03 -10.27
CA ARG A 101 0.88 -21.13 -9.59
C ARG A 101 -0.29 -20.66 -8.71
N ASP A 102 -0.36 -19.37 -8.40
CA ASP A 102 -1.47 -18.76 -7.69
C ASP A 102 -2.62 -18.41 -8.65
N LEU A 103 -3.86 -18.70 -8.25
CA LEU A 103 -5.05 -18.32 -9.02
C LEU A 103 -5.23 -16.78 -9.08
N ALA A 104 -4.68 -16.07 -8.10
CA ALA A 104 -4.62 -14.62 -8.03
C ALA A 104 -3.49 -14.00 -8.89
N ALA A 105 -2.67 -14.82 -9.55
CA ALA A 105 -1.55 -14.32 -10.35
C ALA A 105 -2.01 -13.36 -11.47
N GLY A 106 -1.33 -12.22 -11.54
CA GLY A 106 -1.59 -11.14 -12.48
C GLY A 106 -2.74 -10.21 -12.09
N TRP A 107 -3.45 -10.43 -10.98
CA TRP A 107 -4.65 -9.64 -10.63
C TRP A 107 -4.29 -8.17 -10.37
N THR A 108 -3.32 -7.93 -9.48
CA THR A 108 -2.79 -6.60 -9.22
C THR A 108 -2.14 -6.01 -10.46
N LYS A 109 -1.32 -6.78 -11.20
CA LYS A 109 -0.67 -6.25 -12.40
C LYS A 109 -1.68 -5.77 -13.46
N ARG A 110 -2.80 -6.47 -13.65
CA ARG A 110 -3.85 -6.05 -14.59
C ARG A 110 -4.49 -4.72 -14.22
N ARG A 111 -4.49 -4.36 -12.93
CA ARG A 111 -4.96 -3.07 -12.40
C ARG A 111 -3.95 -1.93 -12.54
N LEU A 112 -2.71 -2.25 -12.90
CA LEU A 112 -1.63 -1.27 -13.03
C LEU A 112 -1.11 -1.19 -14.48
N PRO A 113 -1.92 -0.64 -15.42
CA PRO A 113 -1.48 -0.42 -16.79
C PRO A 113 -0.30 0.56 -16.81
N GLY A 114 0.75 0.21 -17.56
CA GLY A 114 1.98 0.99 -17.62
C GLY A 114 2.94 0.82 -16.44
N ALA A 115 2.59 0.05 -15.39
CA ALA A 115 3.54 -0.25 -14.32
C ALA A 115 4.74 -1.05 -14.84
N TRP A 116 5.91 -0.75 -14.30
CA TRP A 116 7.18 -1.38 -14.64
C TRP A 116 7.61 -2.37 -13.55
N PRO A 117 8.32 -3.46 -13.91
CA PRO A 117 8.79 -4.44 -12.93
C PRO A 117 9.92 -3.83 -12.11
N TRP A 118 9.82 -3.80 -10.78
CA TRP A 118 10.84 -3.17 -9.94
C TRP A 118 11.79 -4.19 -9.32
N ARG A 119 11.29 -5.04 -8.42
CA ARG A 119 12.07 -6.10 -7.78
C ARG A 119 11.19 -7.32 -7.51
N SER A 120 11.83 -8.44 -7.23
CA SER A 120 11.15 -9.66 -6.80
C SER A 120 11.95 -10.28 -5.67
N SER A 121 11.27 -10.88 -4.71
CA SER A 121 11.91 -11.60 -3.62
C SER A 121 10.99 -12.70 -3.11
N THR A 122 11.55 -13.65 -2.37
CA THR A 122 10.81 -14.70 -1.68
C THR A 122 11.00 -14.46 -0.19
N PRO A 123 10.04 -13.81 0.49
CA PRO A 123 10.10 -13.63 1.93
C PRO A 123 10.24 -14.96 2.67
N ASP A 124 10.84 -14.92 3.86
CA ASP A 124 11.02 -16.11 4.68
C ASP A 124 9.66 -16.74 5.03
N GLY A 125 9.51 -18.02 4.71
CA GLY A 125 8.27 -18.77 4.93
C GLY A 125 7.35 -18.88 3.71
N ASP A 126 7.64 -18.17 2.62
CA ASP A 126 6.89 -18.27 1.38
C ASP A 126 7.49 -19.30 0.41
N ASP A 127 6.62 -20.07 -0.24
CA ASP A 127 7.00 -21.10 -1.21
C ASP A 127 7.25 -20.54 -2.63
N ALA A 128 6.95 -19.26 -2.85
CA ALA A 128 6.97 -18.62 -4.15
C ALA A 128 7.42 -17.15 -4.07
N PRO A 129 8.06 -16.63 -5.14
CA PRO A 129 8.44 -15.22 -5.19
C PRO A 129 7.23 -14.29 -5.31
N HIS A 130 7.35 -13.15 -4.63
CA HIS A 130 6.55 -11.96 -4.87
C HIS A 130 7.21 -11.07 -5.93
N TYR A 131 6.38 -10.45 -6.76
CA TYR A 131 6.76 -9.60 -7.87
C TYR A 131 6.21 -8.20 -7.67
N PHE A 132 7.09 -7.22 -7.51
CA PHE A 132 6.70 -5.84 -7.23
C PHE A 132 6.69 -5.00 -8.51
N TRP A 133 5.52 -4.45 -8.81
CA TRP A 133 5.25 -3.61 -9.98
C TRP A 133 5.00 -2.19 -9.54
N VAL A 134 5.68 -1.24 -10.17
CA VAL A 134 5.59 0.17 -9.76
C VAL A 134 4.93 1.01 -10.83
N SER A 135 3.97 1.84 -10.43
CA SER A 135 3.45 2.94 -11.23
C SER A 135 3.52 4.25 -10.48
N ASP A 136 3.71 5.32 -11.24
CA ASP A 136 3.51 6.69 -10.79
C ASP A 136 2.04 7.07 -11.06
N ARG A 137 1.35 7.62 -10.06
CA ARG A 137 -0.07 7.97 -10.14
C ARG A 137 -0.34 9.29 -9.46
N SER A 138 -1.30 10.04 -9.98
CA SER A 138 -1.93 11.12 -9.21
C SER A 138 -2.88 10.54 -8.15
N PRO A 139 -3.12 11.23 -7.03
CA PRO A 139 -4.08 10.80 -6.01
C PRO A 139 -5.51 10.57 -6.53
N GLN A 140 -5.90 11.20 -7.63
CA GLN A 140 -7.22 11.03 -8.25
C GLN A 140 -7.32 9.73 -9.07
N GLU A 141 -6.20 9.17 -9.50
CA GLU A 141 -6.16 7.95 -10.33
C GLU A 141 -6.16 6.65 -9.51
N ILE A 142 -6.06 6.75 -8.17
CA ILE A 142 -5.96 5.57 -7.30
C ILE A 142 -7.30 5.13 -6.71
N ASP A 143 -8.41 5.83 -6.92
CA ASP A 143 -9.72 5.45 -6.34
C ASP A 143 -10.14 4.02 -6.69
N ALA A 144 -10.02 3.64 -7.97
CA ALA A 144 -10.34 2.28 -8.42
C ALA A 144 -9.42 1.22 -7.80
N LEU A 145 -8.19 1.60 -7.44
CA LEU A 145 -7.24 0.72 -6.76
C LEU A 145 -7.60 0.56 -5.27
N LEU A 146 -8.11 1.61 -4.62
CA LEU A 146 -8.56 1.57 -3.24
C LEU A 146 -9.78 0.65 -3.08
N LEU A 147 -10.77 0.76 -3.96
CA LEU A 147 -11.90 -0.18 -3.97
C LEU A 147 -11.44 -1.60 -4.30
N GLY A 148 -10.56 -1.75 -5.30
CA GLY A 148 -9.99 -3.06 -5.63
C GLY A 148 -9.26 -3.71 -4.45
N ALA A 149 -8.60 -2.93 -3.59
CA ALA A 149 -7.96 -3.45 -2.39
C ALA A 149 -8.98 -3.80 -1.29
N ALA A 150 -10.04 -3.00 -1.12
CA ALA A 150 -11.13 -3.29 -0.18
C ALA A 150 -11.90 -4.56 -0.56
N ASP A 151 -11.99 -4.88 -1.86
CA ASP A 151 -12.61 -6.10 -2.37
C ASP A 151 -11.63 -7.30 -2.49
N ASP A 152 -10.42 -7.19 -1.95
CA ASP A 152 -9.35 -8.21 -2.04
C ASP A 152 -8.98 -8.61 -3.48
N GLN A 153 -9.05 -7.67 -4.42
CA GLN A 153 -8.76 -7.85 -5.84
C GLN A 153 -7.38 -7.33 -6.25
N CYS A 154 -6.67 -6.67 -5.35
CA CYS A 154 -5.27 -6.28 -5.52
C CYS A 154 -4.59 -5.98 -4.19
N HIS A 155 -3.28 -6.18 -4.15
CA HIS A 155 -2.45 -5.88 -2.98
C HIS A 155 -1.47 -4.76 -3.32
N LEU A 156 -1.50 -3.69 -2.52
CA LEU A 156 -0.84 -2.44 -2.85
C LEU A 156 -0.10 -1.88 -1.64
N VAL A 157 1.03 -1.24 -1.91
CA VAL A 157 1.66 -0.25 -1.03
C VAL A 157 1.73 1.06 -1.80
N ILE A 158 1.11 2.10 -1.25
CA ILE A 158 1.09 3.45 -1.81
C ILE A 158 2.01 4.32 -0.95
N GLY A 159 2.88 5.13 -1.55
CA GLY A 159 3.78 6.00 -0.79
C GLY A 159 3.99 7.35 -1.45
N ALA A 160 4.39 8.34 -0.66
CA ALA A 160 4.91 9.59 -1.20
C ALA A 160 6.10 9.35 -2.13
N HIS A 161 6.39 10.30 -3.03
CA HIS A 161 7.56 10.20 -3.90
C HIS A 161 8.91 10.20 -3.18
N ASP A 162 8.95 10.70 -1.95
CA ASP A 162 10.12 10.61 -1.09
C ASP A 162 10.07 9.39 -0.13
N LEU A 163 8.99 8.61 -0.19
CA LEU A 163 8.70 7.47 0.70
C LEU A 163 8.72 7.82 2.19
N SER A 164 8.35 9.06 2.57
CA SER A 164 8.19 9.48 3.98
C SER A 164 7.10 8.71 4.71
N TRP A 165 6.00 8.45 4.04
CA TRP A 165 4.90 7.64 4.53
C TRP A 165 4.52 6.56 3.53
N LEU A 166 3.90 5.50 4.06
CA LEU A 166 3.30 4.40 3.30
C LEU A 166 1.84 4.20 3.72
N TYR A 167 1.03 3.80 2.78
CA TYR A 167 -0.39 3.53 2.90
C TYR A 167 -0.70 2.19 2.24
N CYS A 168 -1.13 1.21 3.02
CA CYS A 168 -1.33 -0.17 2.60
C CYS A 168 -2.81 -0.53 2.76
N PRO A 169 -3.66 -0.28 1.74
CA PRO A 169 -5.07 -0.64 1.78
C PRO A 169 -5.28 -2.15 1.57
N TYR A 170 -6.34 -2.71 2.17
CA TYR A 170 -6.75 -4.12 2.05
C TYR A 170 -8.22 -4.29 2.51
N ASP A 171 -8.77 -5.51 2.41
CA ASP A 171 -10.13 -5.82 2.88
C ASP A 171 -10.29 -5.50 4.37
N GLY A 172 -11.20 -4.57 4.67
CA GLY A 172 -11.50 -4.09 6.01
C GLY A 172 -10.72 -2.88 6.49
N GLY A 173 -9.79 -2.31 5.70
CA GLY A 173 -9.16 -1.03 6.06
C GLY A 173 -7.83 -0.73 5.40
N ALA A 174 -6.95 -0.07 6.16
CA ALA A 174 -5.60 0.22 5.73
C ALA A 174 -4.62 0.31 6.91
N ASP A 175 -3.39 -0.11 6.64
CA ASP A 175 -2.24 0.13 7.50
C ASP A 175 -1.50 1.37 6.99
N VAL A 176 -1.14 2.28 7.89
CA VAL A 176 -0.40 3.52 7.60
C VAL A 176 0.92 3.49 8.34
N LEU A 177 2.01 3.79 7.65
CA LEU A 177 3.31 4.00 8.26
C LEU A 177 3.75 5.45 8.06
N LEU A 178 4.17 6.10 9.14
CA LEU A 178 4.59 7.51 9.16
C LEU A 178 6.08 7.67 9.45
N PRO A 179 6.68 8.86 9.23
CA PRO A 179 8.11 9.05 9.47
C PRO A 179 8.49 8.83 10.95
N THR A 180 7.62 9.24 11.88
CA THR A 180 7.87 9.15 13.32
C THR A 180 6.66 8.64 14.11
N GLU A 181 6.91 8.14 15.33
CA GLU A 181 5.87 7.77 16.30
C GLU A 181 4.94 8.95 16.64
N ALA A 182 5.50 10.15 16.82
CA ALA A 182 4.71 11.34 17.15
C ALA A 182 3.73 11.73 16.02
N GLU A 183 4.15 11.60 14.75
CA GLU A 183 3.25 11.83 13.62
C GLU A 183 2.19 10.73 13.52
N ARG A 184 2.57 9.47 13.78
CA ARG A 184 1.64 8.34 13.90
C ARG A 184 0.58 8.62 14.94
N ASP A 185 0.97 9.00 16.15
CA ASP A 185 0.05 9.31 17.25
C ASP A 185 -0.87 10.47 16.90
N THR A 186 -0.33 11.53 16.29
CA THR A 186 -1.12 12.67 15.83
C THR A 186 -2.18 12.25 14.80
N LEU A 187 -1.84 11.39 13.83
CA LEU A 187 -2.82 10.88 12.87
C LEU A 187 -3.85 9.96 13.56
N ARG A 188 -3.40 9.10 14.47
CA ARG A 188 -4.23 8.18 15.25
C ARG A 188 -5.29 8.91 16.08
N GLU A 189 -4.89 9.97 16.79
CA GLU A 189 -5.77 10.77 17.65
C GLU A 189 -6.88 11.49 16.89
N ARG A 190 -6.67 11.83 15.61
CA ARG A 190 -7.70 12.46 14.78
C ARG A 190 -8.82 11.51 14.37
N HIS A 191 -8.58 10.20 14.42
CA HIS A 191 -9.47 9.18 13.86
C HIS A 191 -9.70 8.01 14.83
N THR A 192 -9.83 8.30 16.13
CA THR A 192 -9.98 7.29 17.19
C THR A 192 -11.15 6.34 16.96
N ASP A 193 -12.24 6.84 16.37
CA ASP A 193 -13.46 6.07 16.12
C ASP A 193 -13.30 5.05 14.98
N TRP A 194 -12.17 5.07 14.27
CA TRP A 194 -11.86 4.14 13.17
C TRP A 194 -10.84 3.08 13.58
N LEU A 195 -10.38 3.10 14.84
CA LEU A 195 -9.41 2.16 15.37
C LEU A 195 -10.10 0.88 15.87
N SER A 196 -9.34 -0.22 15.91
CA SER A 196 -9.78 -1.44 16.58
C SER A 196 -9.98 -1.17 18.08
N SER A 197 -11.01 -1.77 18.66
CA SER A 197 -11.20 -1.81 20.11
C SER A 197 -10.22 -2.76 20.80
N HIS A 198 -9.50 -3.59 20.04
CA HIS A 198 -8.48 -4.48 20.59
C HIS A 198 -7.21 -3.72 21.01
N PRO A 199 -6.63 -4.02 22.19
CA PRO A 199 -5.44 -3.33 22.70
C PRO A 199 -4.22 -3.35 21.77
N GLY A 200 -4.10 -4.39 20.94
CA GLY A 200 -3.02 -4.54 19.97
C GLY A 200 -3.26 -3.84 18.63
N GLY A 201 -4.40 -3.16 18.46
CA GLY A 201 -4.78 -2.51 17.20
C GLY A 201 -5.08 -3.50 16.06
N LEU A 202 -5.25 -4.79 16.36
CA LEU A 202 -5.57 -5.85 15.40
C LEU A 202 -7.06 -5.98 15.15
#